data_AF-A0A842TZK5-F1
#
_entry.id   AF-A0A842TZK5-F1
#
_cell.length_a   1.000
_cell.length_b   1.000
_cell.length_c   1.000
_cell.angle_alpha   90.00
_cell.angle_beta   90.00
_cell.angle_gamma   90.00
#
_symmetry.space_group_name_H-M   'P 1'
#
loop_
_entity.id
_entity.type
_entity.pdbx_description
1 polymer ?
#
loop_
_entity_poly.entity_id
_entity_poly.type
_entity_poly.pdbx_seq_one_letter_code
_entity_poly.pdbx_strand_id
1 'polypeptide(L)'
;MDNKKSQVWVETAIYTLIGLTIIAIVLSIALPQIDKIKDREIVKQTTHVLNTLNSKIIETEQSPGSIRIVQFKLGKGRLEIDSENNVLKYSLEKTRLKLSEPGEDIEEGDLIIRTEEYGKRYNIYLTMDYSDSLNMTVGDEKRKETFASNVIYRLQIENVGDNAPEENIHINFNVL
;
A
#
# COMPACT_ATOMS: atom_id res chain seq x y z
N MET A 1 45.11 6.55 -48.27
CA MET A 1 45.31 5.36 -47.42
C MET A 1 44.29 5.36 -46.26
N ASP A 2 43.08 5.87 -46.51
CA ASP A 2 42.22 6.45 -45.46
C ASP A 2 40.95 5.63 -45.15
N ASN A 3 40.67 4.60 -45.95
CA ASN A 3 39.45 3.77 -45.78
C ASN A 3 39.49 2.85 -44.54
N LYS A 4 40.68 2.46 -44.05
CA LYS A 4 40.78 1.50 -42.94
C LYS A 4 40.33 2.10 -41.60
N LYS A 5 40.63 3.39 -41.35
CA LYS A 5 40.25 4.04 -40.09
C LYS A 5 38.74 4.26 -40.00
N SER A 6 38.11 4.75 -41.07
CA SER A 6 36.66 4.93 -41.13
C SER A 6 35.90 3.62 -41.01
N GLN A 7 36.42 2.53 -41.60
CA GLN A 7 35.83 1.20 -41.47
C GLN A 7 35.82 0.70 -40.02
N VAL A 8 36.91 0.88 -39.27
CA VAL A 8 36.97 0.48 -37.84
C VAL A 8 35.98 1.28 -36.98
N TRP A 9 35.81 2.57 -37.26
CA TRP A 9 34.82 3.40 -36.55
C TRP A 9 33.38 2.94 -36.84
N VAL A 10 33.08 2.60 -38.10
CA VAL A 10 31.76 2.07 -38.49
C VAL A 10 31.50 0.73 -37.82
N GLU A 11 32.48 -0.18 -37.83
CA GLU A 11 32.37 -1.49 -37.19
C GLU A 11 32.13 -1.37 -35.68
N THR A 12 32.88 -0.50 -35.00
CA THR A 12 32.69 -0.22 -33.58
C THR A 12 31.30 0.36 -33.29
N ALA A 13 30.82 1.27 -34.14
CA ALA A 13 29.49 1.86 -34.00
C ALA A 13 28.38 0.80 -34.17
N ILE A 14 28.52 -0.10 -35.15
CA ILE A 14 27.56 -1.18 -35.41
C ILE A 14 27.51 -2.15 -34.23
N TYR A 15 28.65 -2.61 -33.71
CA TYR A 15 28.66 -3.52 -32.56
C TYR A 15 28.08 -2.87 -31.30
N THR A 16 28.37 -1.58 -31.07
CA THR A 16 27.76 -0.84 -29.96
C THR A 16 26.24 -0.76 -30.12
N LEU A 17 25.75 -0.49 -31.33
CA LEU A 17 24.32 -0.39 -31.61
C LEU A 17 23.60 -1.74 -31.46
N ILE A 18 24.22 -2.83 -31.92
CA ILE A 18 23.71 -4.19 -31.69
C ILE A 18 23.64 -4.48 -30.19
N GLY A 19 24.69 -4.16 -29.44
CA GLY A 19 24.74 -4.32 -27.98
C GLY A 19 23.61 -3.55 -27.27
N LEU A 20 23.42 -2.27 -27.60
CA LEU A 20 22.34 -1.45 -27.07
C LEU A 20 20.96 -2.01 -27.43
N THR A 21 20.79 -2.52 -28.65
CA THR A 21 19.53 -3.12 -29.11
C THR A 21 19.20 -4.37 -28.30
N ILE A 22 20.17 -5.25 -28.06
CA ILE A 22 19.98 -6.45 -27.25
C ILE A 22 19.59 -6.07 -25.81
N ILE A 23 20.28 -5.10 -25.21
CA ILE A 23 19.95 -4.61 -23.86
C ILE A 23 18.53 -4.04 -23.80
N ALA A 24 18.12 -3.26 -24.80
CA ALA A 24 16.78 -2.69 -24.87
C ALA A 24 15.69 -3.78 -24.95
N ILE A 25 15.92 -4.82 -25.77
CA ILE A 25 15.00 -5.96 -25.88
C ILE A 25 14.87 -6.67 -24.52
N VAL A 26 16.00 -6.98 -23.86
CA VAL A 26 16.00 -7.65 -22.56
C VAL A 26 15.26 -6.81 -21.51
N LEU A 27 15.53 -5.51 -21.43
CA LEU A 27 14.85 -4.61 -20.50
C LEU A 27 13.34 -4.54 -20.75
N SER A 28 12.91 -4.53 -22.00
CA SER A 28 11.47 -4.49 -22.34
C SER A 28 10.69 -5.70 -21.77
N ILE A 29 11.35 -6.85 -21.67
CA ILE A 29 10.79 -8.10 -21.12
C ILE A 29 10.95 -8.14 -19.60
N ALA A 30 12.06 -7.66 -19.06
CA ALA A 30 12.40 -7.72 -17.63
C ALA A 30 11.65 -6.69 -16.79
N LEU A 31 11.48 -5.45 -17.27
CA LEU A 31 10.82 -4.36 -16.54
C LEU A 31 9.42 -4.74 -16.00
N PRO A 32 8.50 -5.34 -16.79
CA PRO A 32 7.21 -5.81 -16.29
C PRO A 32 7.29 -6.73 -15.07
N GLN A 33 8.29 -7.61 -15.02
CA GLN A 33 8.46 -8.57 -13.93
C GLN A 33 9.02 -7.89 -12.68
N ILE A 34 9.97 -6.97 -12.87
CA ILE A 34 10.52 -6.14 -11.79
C ILE A 34 9.39 -5.33 -11.14
N ASP A 35 8.50 -4.72 -11.93
CA ASP A 35 7.37 -3.95 -11.40
C ASP A 35 6.42 -4.82 -10.56
N LYS A 36 6.13 -6.05 -10.99
CA LYS A 36 5.30 -7.00 -10.21
C LYS A 36 5.95 -7.35 -8.87
N ILE A 37 7.26 -7.59 -8.86
CA ILE A 37 8.00 -7.91 -7.64
C ILE A 37 7.99 -6.72 -6.68
N LYS A 38 8.23 -5.51 -7.18
CA LYS A 38 8.15 -4.27 -6.38
C LYS A 38 6.76 -4.04 -5.80
N ASP A 39 5.72 -4.18 -6.62
CA ASP A 39 4.34 -4.01 -6.16
C ASP A 39 3.96 -5.06 -5.10
N ARG A 40 4.44 -6.30 -5.23
CA ARG A 40 4.22 -7.35 -4.23
C ARG A 40 4.88 -7.02 -2.90
N GLU A 41 6.10 -6.52 -2.94
CA GLU A 41 6.83 -6.10 -1.74
C GLU A 41 6.14 -4.92 -1.05
N ILE A 42 5.61 -3.95 -1.82
CA ILE A 42 4.81 -2.85 -1.27
C ILE A 42 3.56 -3.37 -0.55
N VAL A 43 2.82 -4.29 -1.17
CA VAL A 43 1.64 -4.90 -0.52
C VAL A 43 2.05 -5.59 0.78
N LYS A 44 3.09 -6.42 0.74
CA LYS A 44 3.58 -7.14 1.93
C LYS A 44 3.98 -6.20 3.06
N GLN A 45 4.72 -5.14 2.76
CA GLN A 45 5.10 -4.12 3.73
C GLN A 45 3.87 -3.40 4.29
N THR A 46 2.89 -3.10 3.44
CA THR A 46 1.65 -2.44 3.86
C THR A 46 0.81 -3.35 4.75
N THR A 47 0.67 -4.63 4.42
CA THR A 47 0.03 -5.64 5.30
C THR A 47 0.70 -5.68 6.67
N HIS A 48 2.03 -5.64 6.74
CA HIS A 48 2.74 -5.59 8.01
C HIS A 48 2.46 -4.30 8.81
N VAL A 49 2.40 -3.15 8.13
CA VAL A 49 2.02 -1.87 8.73
C VAL A 49 0.59 -1.91 9.26
N LEU A 50 -0.37 -2.42 8.48
CA LEU A 50 -1.77 -2.57 8.88
C LEU A 50 -1.90 -3.49 10.10
N ASN A 51 -1.22 -4.64 10.12
CA ASN A 51 -1.23 -5.53 11.28
C ASN A 51 -0.60 -4.87 12.52
N THR A 52 0.45 -4.06 12.33
CA THR A 52 1.05 -3.30 13.43
C THR A 52 0.10 -2.22 13.96
N LEU A 53 -0.61 -1.53 13.07
CA LEU A 53 -1.66 -0.58 13.43
C LEU A 53 -2.77 -1.28 14.21
N ASN A 54 -3.28 -2.42 13.71
CA ASN A 54 -4.31 -3.21 14.37
C ASN A 54 -3.92 -3.59 15.80
N SER A 55 -2.71 -4.14 15.99
CA SER A 55 -2.21 -4.47 17.33
C SER A 55 -2.16 -3.24 18.26
N LYS A 56 -1.83 -2.05 17.73
CA LYS A 56 -1.82 -0.82 18.52
C LYS A 56 -3.21 -0.28 18.83
N ILE A 57 -4.19 -0.50 17.96
CA ILE A 57 -5.60 -0.21 18.24
C ILE A 57 -6.07 -1.09 19.41
N ILE A 58 -5.86 -2.41 19.31
CA ILE A 58 -6.21 -3.38 20.36
C ILE A 58 -5.53 -3.06 21.70
N GLU A 59 -4.25 -2.66 21.69
CA GLU A 59 -3.56 -2.22 22.92
C GLU A 59 -4.19 -0.95 23.54
N THR A 60 -4.78 -0.08 22.72
CA THR A 60 -5.38 1.19 23.16
C THR A 60 -6.79 0.98 23.71
N GLU A 61 -7.50 -0.02 23.22
CA GLU A 61 -8.81 -0.45 23.73
C GLU A 61 -8.78 -0.84 25.22
N GLN A 62 -7.68 -1.45 25.68
CA GLN A 62 -7.57 -2.00 27.04
C GLN A 62 -7.61 -0.97 28.17
N SER A 63 -7.34 0.31 27.87
CA SER A 63 -7.32 1.37 28.87
C SER A 63 -8.01 2.63 28.34
N PRO A 64 -9.14 3.06 28.95
CA PRO A 64 -9.74 4.36 28.67
C PRO A 64 -8.73 5.51 28.83
N GLY A 65 -8.77 6.50 27.93
CA GLY A 65 -7.84 7.64 27.92
C GLY A 65 -6.43 7.30 27.40
N SER A 66 -6.20 6.08 26.92
CA SER A 66 -4.90 5.68 26.36
C SER A 66 -4.67 6.32 25.00
N ILE A 67 -3.45 6.82 24.78
CA ILE A 67 -3.00 7.36 23.50
C ILE A 67 -1.81 6.54 22.98
N ARG A 68 -1.83 6.21 21.71
CA ARG A 68 -0.70 5.60 20.98
C ARG A 68 -0.40 6.40 19.73
N ILE A 69 0.89 6.49 19.38
CA ILE A 69 1.35 7.11 18.15
C ILE A 69 2.05 6.03 17.34
N VAL A 70 1.56 5.79 16.13
CA VAL A 70 2.14 4.86 15.18
C VAL A 70 2.76 5.63 14.04
N GLN A 71 4.00 5.28 13.70
CA GLN A 71 4.72 5.87 12.59
C GLN A 71 4.73 4.89 11.44
N PHE A 72 4.32 5.35 10.25
CA PHE A 72 4.38 4.52 9.06
C PHE A 72 4.71 5.33 7.83
N LYS A 73 5.17 4.63 6.79
CA LYS A 73 5.46 5.19 5.49
C LYS A 73 4.73 4.40 4.41
N LEU A 74 4.08 5.10 3.50
CA LEU A 74 3.40 4.50 2.35
C LEU A 74 4.27 4.67 1.10
N GLY A 75 4.78 3.55 0.58
CA GLY A 75 5.60 3.55 -0.63
C GLY A 75 4.82 3.77 -1.93
N LYS A 76 3.57 3.31 -1.99
CA LYS A 76 2.63 3.47 -3.12
C LYS A 76 1.20 3.27 -2.61
N GLY A 77 0.21 3.69 -3.39
CA GLY A 77 -1.21 3.54 -3.06
C GLY A 77 -1.75 4.65 -2.16
N ARG A 78 -2.92 4.39 -1.57
CA ARG A 78 -3.57 5.26 -0.59
C ARG A 78 -4.09 4.44 0.58
N LEU A 79 -4.00 4.99 1.79
CA LEU A 79 -4.64 4.49 3.00
C LEU A 79 -5.80 5.43 3.35
N GLU A 80 -6.96 4.87 3.64
CA GLU A 80 -8.20 5.57 3.95
C GLU A 80 -8.71 5.07 5.30
N ILE A 81 -8.96 6.00 6.22
CA ILE A 81 -9.67 5.75 7.47
C ILE A 81 -11.10 6.23 7.27
N ASP A 82 -12.07 5.32 7.29
CA ASP A 82 -13.48 5.61 7.06
C ASP A 82 -14.24 5.42 8.37
N SER A 83 -14.56 6.54 9.03
CA SER A 83 -15.29 6.54 10.31
C SER A 83 -16.78 6.25 10.15
N GLU A 84 -17.35 6.39 8.95
CA GLU A 84 -18.77 6.06 8.75
C GLU A 84 -19.00 4.56 8.75
N ASN A 85 -18.05 3.80 8.20
CA ASN A 85 -18.13 2.35 8.08
C ASN A 85 -17.14 1.63 9.02
N ASN A 86 -16.48 2.34 9.94
CA ASN A 86 -15.50 1.80 10.88
C ASN A 86 -14.46 0.87 10.22
N VAL A 87 -13.90 1.29 9.09
CA VAL A 87 -13.00 0.47 8.28
C VAL A 87 -11.72 1.22 7.93
N LEU A 88 -10.61 0.48 7.95
CA LEU A 88 -9.32 0.93 7.45
C LEU A 88 -9.07 0.27 6.10
N LYS A 89 -8.99 1.08 5.04
CA LYS A 89 -8.85 0.60 3.66
C LYS A 89 -7.56 1.08 3.05
N TYR A 90 -6.73 0.17 2.58
CA TYR A 90 -5.62 0.48 1.69
C TYR A 90 -5.95 0.07 0.26
N SER A 91 -5.58 0.90 -0.71
CA SER A 91 -5.73 0.56 -2.12
C SER A 91 -4.46 0.83 -2.93
N LEU A 92 -4.12 -0.16 -3.76
CA LEU A 92 -3.06 -0.10 -4.74
C LEU A 92 -3.67 -0.25 -6.14
N GLU A 93 -3.80 0.88 -6.84
CA GLU A 93 -4.47 0.91 -8.14
C GLU A 93 -3.51 0.67 -9.31
N LYS A 94 -4.06 0.12 -10.40
CA LYS A 94 -3.40 0.00 -11.71
C LYS A 94 -2.04 -0.70 -11.62
N THR A 95 -1.94 -1.76 -10.82
CA THR A 95 -0.75 -2.62 -10.74
C THR A 95 -0.77 -3.72 -11.80
N ARG A 96 0.40 -4.24 -12.17
CA ARG A 96 0.53 -5.45 -13.00
C ARG A 96 0.49 -6.74 -12.17
N LEU A 97 0.48 -6.62 -10.84
CA LEU A 97 0.45 -7.72 -9.92
C LEU A 97 -0.98 -8.28 -9.81
N LYS A 98 -1.15 -9.54 -10.21
CA LYS A 98 -2.29 -10.36 -9.78
C LYS A 98 -1.90 -10.94 -8.41
N LEU A 99 -2.48 -10.42 -7.34
CA LEU A 99 -2.15 -10.87 -5.98
C LEU A 99 -2.98 -12.10 -5.61
N SER A 100 -4.30 -12.02 -5.81
CA SER A 100 -5.27 -13.10 -5.61
C SER A 100 -6.12 -13.32 -6.87
N GLU A 101 -7.01 -14.33 -6.84
CA GLU A 101 -8.02 -14.49 -7.87
C GLU A 101 -8.97 -13.26 -7.86
N PRO A 102 -9.23 -12.63 -9.02
CA PRO A 102 -10.03 -11.42 -9.06
C PRO A 102 -11.49 -11.66 -8.67
N GLY A 103 -12.02 -10.74 -7.86
CA GLY A 103 -13.38 -10.81 -7.34
C GLY A 103 -13.56 -11.76 -6.15
N GLU A 104 -12.50 -12.46 -5.74
CA GLU A 104 -12.50 -13.28 -4.53
C GLU A 104 -11.80 -12.54 -3.39
N ASP A 105 -12.44 -12.59 -2.22
CA ASP A 105 -11.89 -12.07 -0.98
C ASP A 105 -11.07 -13.18 -0.29
N ILE A 106 -9.85 -12.84 0.11
CA ILE A 106 -8.98 -13.72 0.90
C ILE A 106 -8.82 -13.10 2.28
N GLU A 107 -9.20 -13.85 3.31
CA GLU A 107 -9.03 -13.46 4.70
C GLU A 107 -7.66 -13.94 5.22
N GLU A 108 -6.88 -13.02 5.76
CA GLU A 108 -5.61 -13.28 6.44
C GLU A 108 -5.65 -12.63 7.84
N GLY A 109 -6.19 -13.37 8.82
CA GLY A 109 -6.50 -12.80 10.13
C GLY A 109 -7.64 -11.79 10.04
N ASP A 110 -7.47 -10.60 10.61
CA ASP A 110 -8.46 -9.51 10.55
C ASP A 110 -8.37 -8.70 9.24
N LEU A 111 -7.48 -9.10 8.32
CA LEU A 111 -7.27 -8.41 7.05
C LEU A 111 -7.97 -9.14 5.90
N ILE A 112 -8.83 -8.41 5.19
CA ILE A 112 -9.50 -8.86 3.97
C ILE A 112 -8.72 -8.33 2.77
N ILE A 113 -8.28 -9.23 1.90
CA ILE A 113 -7.51 -8.93 0.69
C ILE A 113 -8.39 -9.20 -0.53
N ARG A 114 -8.62 -8.17 -1.34
CA ARG A 114 -9.41 -8.26 -2.57
C ARG A 114 -8.61 -7.79 -3.77
N THR A 115 -8.57 -8.59 -4.83
CA THR A 115 -8.02 -8.18 -6.12
C THR A 115 -9.16 -7.95 -7.10
N GLU A 116 -9.12 -6.87 -7.88
CA GLU A 116 -10.10 -6.60 -8.94
C GLU A 116 -9.40 -6.36 -10.27
N GLU A 117 -10.01 -6.80 -11.36
CA GLU A 117 -9.51 -6.54 -12.71
C GLU A 117 -9.81 -5.09 -13.13
N TYR A 118 -8.79 -4.43 -13.66
CA TYR A 118 -8.87 -3.10 -14.25
C TYR A 118 -8.20 -3.11 -15.63
N GLY A 119 -8.95 -3.56 -16.65
CA GLY A 119 -8.44 -3.71 -18.01
C GLY A 119 -7.34 -4.76 -18.11
N LYS A 120 -6.09 -4.35 -18.41
CA LYS A 120 -4.89 -5.23 -18.43
C LYS A 120 -4.10 -5.20 -17.13
N ARG A 121 -4.67 -4.60 -16.08
CA ARG A 121 -4.05 -4.36 -14.78
C ARG A 121 -5.01 -4.79 -13.68
N TYR A 122 -4.57 -4.68 -12.44
CA TYR A 122 -5.34 -5.05 -11.27
C TYR A 122 -5.37 -3.88 -10.28
N ASN A 123 -6.43 -3.82 -9.49
CA ASN A 123 -6.51 -3.04 -8.27
C ASN A 123 -6.47 -4.02 -7.09
N ILE A 124 -5.72 -3.68 -6.06
CA ILE A 124 -5.62 -4.48 -4.84
C ILE A 124 -6.14 -3.63 -3.70
N TYR A 125 -7.05 -4.21 -2.91
CA TYR A 125 -7.63 -3.61 -1.72
C TYR A 125 -7.28 -4.46 -0.52
N LEU A 126 -6.83 -3.82 0.55
CA LEU A 126 -6.60 -4.43 1.85
C LEU A 126 -7.53 -3.72 2.83
N THR A 127 -8.42 -4.45 3.50
CA THR A 127 -9.45 -3.88 4.37
C THR A 127 -9.39 -4.52 5.74
N MET A 128 -9.37 -3.70 6.79
CA MET A 128 -9.64 -4.13 8.15
C MET A 128 -10.99 -3.55 8.56
N ASP A 129 -11.88 -4.42 9.03
CA ASP A 129 -13.25 -4.07 9.41
C ASP A 129 -13.37 -4.10 10.94
N TYR A 130 -13.77 -2.96 11.51
CA TYR A 130 -13.98 -2.78 12.94
C TYR A 130 -15.44 -2.46 13.27
N SER A 131 -16.36 -2.63 12.32
CA SER A 131 -17.78 -2.26 12.47
C SER A 131 -18.45 -2.89 13.68
N ASP A 132 -18.04 -4.11 14.05
CA ASP A 132 -18.64 -4.86 15.14
C ASP A 132 -18.01 -4.55 16.51
N SER A 133 -16.79 -4.00 16.55
CA SER A 133 -16.00 -3.84 17.79
C SER A 133 -15.76 -2.40 18.20
N LEU A 134 -15.68 -1.47 17.25
CA LEU A 134 -15.25 -0.10 17.49
C LEU A 134 -16.24 0.92 16.93
N ASN A 135 -16.19 2.11 17.51
CA ASN A 135 -16.73 3.32 16.92
C ASN A 135 -15.55 4.25 16.59
N MET A 136 -15.30 4.47 15.31
CA MET A 136 -14.13 5.22 14.86
C MET A 136 -14.50 6.68 14.58
N THR A 137 -13.66 7.61 14.99
CA THR A 137 -13.74 9.03 14.57
C THR A 137 -12.41 9.48 14.01
N VAL A 138 -12.41 10.46 13.10
CA VAL A 138 -11.18 10.98 12.50
C VAL A 138 -11.15 12.50 12.58
N GLY A 139 -10.86 13.03 13.77
CA GLY A 139 -11.06 14.45 14.05
C GLY A 139 -12.50 14.86 13.73
N ASP A 140 -12.67 15.96 12.98
CA ASP A 140 -13.98 16.44 12.52
C ASP A 140 -14.40 15.87 11.16
N GLU A 141 -13.59 14.98 10.56
CA GLU A 141 -13.81 14.43 9.22
C GLU A 141 -14.46 13.03 9.30
N LYS A 142 -15.28 12.74 8.28
CA LYS A 142 -15.90 11.41 8.09
C LYS A 142 -14.97 10.39 7.45
N ARG A 143 -13.96 10.88 6.73
CA ARG A 143 -12.96 10.06 6.06
C ARG A 143 -11.66 10.81 5.97
N LYS A 144 -10.54 10.12 6.20
CA LYS A 144 -9.20 10.66 6.00
C LYS A 144 -8.38 9.80 5.07
N GLU A 145 -7.90 10.41 4.00
CA GLU A 145 -7.02 9.75 3.04
C GLU A 145 -5.57 10.19 3.23
N THR A 146 -4.68 9.22 3.15
CA THR A 146 -3.23 9.38 3.19
C THR A 146 -2.63 8.75 1.94
N PHE A 147 -1.86 9.54 1.19
CA PHE A 147 -1.27 9.11 -0.07
C PHE A 147 0.18 8.67 0.09
N ALA A 148 0.67 7.91 -0.88
CA ALA A 148 2.09 7.57 -0.97
C ALA A 148 2.97 8.83 -0.94
N SER A 149 3.96 8.83 -0.04
CA SER A 149 4.86 9.95 0.15
C SER A 149 6.21 9.49 0.69
N ASN A 150 7.24 10.31 0.49
CA ASN A 150 8.54 10.11 1.13
C ASN A 150 8.55 10.54 2.60
N VAL A 151 7.46 11.14 3.08
CA VAL A 151 7.26 11.58 4.47
C VAL A 151 6.80 10.40 5.34
N ILE A 152 7.25 10.40 6.60
CA ILE A 152 6.75 9.48 7.64
C ILE A 152 5.47 10.08 8.21
N TYR A 153 4.37 9.36 8.09
CA TYR A 153 3.10 9.72 8.72
C TYR A 153 3.11 9.31 10.18
N ARG A 154 2.52 10.17 11.02
CA ARG A 154 2.30 9.89 12.44
C ARG A 154 0.80 9.85 12.67
N LEU A 155 0.29 8.67 13.01
CA LEU A 155 -1.11 8.48 13.36
C LEU A 155 -1.23 8.36 14.87
N GLN A 156 -1.95 9.30 15.45
CA GLN A 156 -2.40 9.22 16.83
C GLN A 156 -3.69 8.41 16.87
N ILE A 157 -3.74 7.47 17.81
CA ILE A 157 -4.87 6.60 18.11
C ILE A 157 -5.18 6.83 19.59
N GLU A 158 -6.41 7.24 19.89
CA GLU A 158 -6.83 7.60 21.24
C GLU A 158 -8.13 6.89 21.59
N ASN A 159 -8.14 6.20 22.73
CA ASN A 159 -9.37 5.70 23.34
C ASN A 159 -9.96 6.82 24.20
N VAL A 160 -11.09 7.37 23.75
CA VAL A 160 -11.71 8.54 24.37
C VAL A 160 -12.26 8.21 25.76
N GLY A 161 -12.66 6.95 25.98
CA GLY A 161 -13.14 6.47 27.29
C GLY A 161 -14.50 7.03 27.71
N ASP A 162 -15.28 7.55 26.76
CA ASP A 162 -16.62 8.11 26.95
C ASP A 162 -17.76 7.09 26.81
N ASN A 163 -17.41 5.85 26.46
CA ASN A 163 -18.36 4.77 26.17
C ASN A 163 -19.05 4.23 27.43
N ALA A 164 -20.35 3.95 27.32
CA ALA A 164 -21.04 3.15 28.33
C ALA A 164 -20.57 1.67 28.31
N PRO A 165 -20.78 0.88 29.37
CA PRO A 165 -20.31 -0.51 29.45
C PRO A 165 -20.84 -1.47 28.37
N GLU A 166 -21.92 -1.09 27.67
CA GLU A 166 -22.56 -1.88 26.61
C GLU A 166 -22.34 -1.28 25.21
N GLU A 167 -21.56 -0.20 25.10
CA GLU A 167 -21.25 0.47 23.83
C GLU A 167 -19.87 0.05 23.29
N ASN A 168 -19.73 0.07 21.96
CA ASN A 168 -18.45 -0.16 21.31
C ASN A 168 -17.42 0.90 21.73
N ILE A 169 -16.15 0.50 21.76
CA ILE A 169 -15.09 1.41 22.18
C ILE A 169 -14.90 2.51 21.14
N HIS A 170 -15.07 3.76 21.56
CA HIS A 170 -14.78 4.93 20.76
C HIS A 170 -13.27 5.20 20.66
N ILE A 171 -12.75 5.08 19.44
CA ILE A 171 -11.37 5.37 19.08
C ILE A 171 -11.31 6.58 18.13
N ASN A 172 -10.59 7.61 18.54
CA ASN A 172 -10.32 8.77 17.71
C ASN A 172 -8.95 8.65 17.03
N PHE A 173 -8.95 8.88 15.72
CA PHE A 173 -7.77 8.88 14.87
C PHE A 173 -7.40 10.31 14.47
N ASN A 174 -6.11 10.65 14.56
CA ASN A 174 -5.61 11.93 14.09
C ASN A 174 -4.27 11.78 13.37
N VAL A 175 -4.16 12.33 12.15
CA VAL A 175 -2.94 12.30 11.35
C VAL A 175 -2.17 13.61 11.57
N LEU A 176 -0.94 13.50 12.12
CA LEU A 176 -0.06 14.61 12.52
C LEU A 176 1.03 14.95 11.51
#